data_AF-A0A543EKJ4-F1
#
_entry.id   AF-A0A543EKJ4-F1
#
_cell.length_a   1.000
_cell.length_b   1.000
_cell.length_c   1.000
_cell.angle_alpha   90.00
_cell.angle_beta   90.00
_cell.angle_gamma   90.00
#
_symmetry.space_group_name_H-M   'P 1'
#
loop_
_entity.id
_entity.type
_entity.pdbx_description
1 polymer ?
#
loop_
_entity_poly.entity_id
_entity_poly.type
_entity_poly.pdbx_seq_one_letter_code
_entity_poly.pdbx_strand_id
1 'polypeptide(L)'
;MKKIVLTGITVIGGFLTANAQCKPVTALTESFDTWKDINKCWTAQAGKAMLYASDKRIIFYSMSNPGENMYLVTPEIKAGTYTLSLDLSDNGGETSLELFSVDNPSDVKTYVSITKPSKITGEKKTFTVSLKKDSHLGLKVLLNGVHQAVYMDNLSLQTKK
;
A
#
# COMPACT_ATOMS: atom_id res chain seq x y z
N MET A 1 38.12 -36.63 -44.31
CA MET A 1 37.24 -36.87 -43.15
C MET A 1 37.20 -35.58 -42.34
N LYS A 2 36.06 -34.87 -42.36
CA LYS A 2 35.91 -33.51 -41.82
C LYS A 2 35.59 -33.55 -40.33
N LYS A 3 36.32 -32.75 -39.54
CA LYS A 3 36.08 -32.46 -38.12
C LYS A 3 34.92 -31.48 -38.00
N ILE A 4 33.98 -31.74 -37.10
CA ILE A 4 33.18 -30.70 -36.44
C ILE A 4 33.02 -31.12 -34.97
N VAL A 5 33.67 -30.36 -34.09
CA VAL A 5 33.38 -30.30 -32.66
C VAL A 5 32.32 -29.21 -32.51
N LEU A 6 31.19 -29.51 -31.88
CA LEU A 6 30.29 -28.46 -31.40
C LEU A 6 29.80 -28.80 -29.99
N THR A 7 30.43 -28.11 -29.06
CA THR A 7 30.04 -27.84 -27.68
C THR A 7 28.67 -27.17 -27.66
N GLY A 8 27.78 -27.62 -26.77
CA GLY A 8 26.47 -27.01 -26.58
C GLY A 8 25.72 -27.61 -25.39
N ILE A 9 26.25 -27.42 -24.18
CA ILE A 9 25.50 -27.66 -22.95
C ILE A 9 24.52 -26.48 -22.81
N THR A 10 23.29 -26.64 -23.29
CA THR A 10 22.19 -25.77 -22.89
C THR A 10 21.81 -26.14 -21.46
N VAL A 11 22.34 -25.38 -20.51
CA VAL A 11 21.78 -25.26 -19.17
C VAL A 11 20.40 -24.63 -19.33
N ILE A 12 19.35 -25.45 -19.34
CA ILE A 12 17.98 -24.97 -19.12
C ILE A 12 17.91 -24.65 -17.62
N GLY A 13 18.51 -23.52 -17.25
CA GLY A 13 18.48 -22.94 -15.92
C GLY A 13 17.10 -22.36 -15.70
N GLY A 14 16.41 -22.88 -14.69
CA GLY A 14 14.98 -22.69 -14.47
C GLY A 14 14.52 -21.25 -14.42
N PHE A 15 13.47 -20.96 -15.18
CA PHE A 15 12.52 -19.90 -14.84
C PHE A 15 11.49 -20.45 -13.85
N LEU A 16 11.94 -20.73 -12.63
CA LEU A 16 11.07 -20.96 -11.48
C LEU A 16 11.64 -20.15 -10.32
N THR A 17 11.23 -18.88 -10.21
CA THR A 17 10.92 -18.18 -8.95
C THR A 17 10.86 -16.67 -9.20
N ALA A 18 9.65 -16.09 -9.19
CA ALA A 18 9.49 -14.66 -8.86
C ALA A 18 8.17 -14.31 -8.14
N ASN A 19 7.25 -15.26 -7.90
CA ASN A 19 6.03 -15.03 -7.10
C ASN A 19 6.14 -15.59 -5.67
N ALA A 20 7.33 -15.64 -5.08
CA ALA A 20 7.54 -16.30 -3.78
C ALA A 20 7.38 -15.41 -2.53
N GLN A 21 7.04 -14.12 -2.60
CA GLN A 21 7.75 -13.20 -1.68
C GLN A 21 6.97 -12.38 -0.64
N CYS A 22 5.63 -12.39 -0.63
CA CYS A 22 4.89 -11.63 0.39
C CYS A 22 4.14 -12.60 1.29
N LYS A 23 4.78 -13.02 2.38
CA LYS A 23 4.14 -13.87 3.40
C LYS A 23 3.20 -13.02 4.24
N PRO A 24 2.10 -13.59 4.75
CA PRO A 24 1.27 -12.88 5.71
C PRO A 24 2.11 -12.43 6.91
N VAL A 25 1.92 -11.19 7.34
CA VAL A 25 2.66 -10.59 8.45
C VAL A 25 1.77 -10.40 9.68
N THR A 26 2.40 -10.30 10.85
CA THR A 26 1.73 -9.95 12.11
C THR A 26 2.06 -8.54 12.58
N ALA A 27 2.93 -7.83 11.86
CA ALA A 27 3.30 -6.46 12.14
C ALA A 27 3.82 -5.78 10.87
N LEU A 28 3.70 -4.46 10.81
CA LEU A 28 4.30 -3.62 9.78
C LEU A 28 4.99 -2.42 10.47
N THR A 29 6.15 -2.03 9.95
CA THR A 29 6.85 -0.81 10.36
C THR A 29 7.53 -0.24 9.12
N GLU A 30 6.96 0.83 8.57
CA GLU A 30 7.42 1.47 7.35
C GLU A 30 7.59 2.98 7.58
N SER A 31 8.83 3.47 7.52
CA SER A 31 9.14 4.91 7.41
C SER A 31 9.30 5.37 5.97
N PHE A 32 9.10 4.46 5.00
CA PHE A 32 9.23 4.69 3.55
C PHE A 32 10.56 5.31 3.07
N ASP A 33 11.56 5.49 3.95
CA ASP A 33 12.85 6.11 3.65
C ASP A 33 13.62 5.43 2.50
N THR A 34 13.38 4.13 2.34
CA THR A 34 14.08 3.28 1.36
C THR A 34 13.28 3.06 0.08
N TRP A 35 12.03 3.52 0.04
CA TRP A 35 11.15 3.31 -1.10
C TRP A 35 11.48 4.30 -2.21
N LYS A 36 11.92 3.77 -3.36
CA LYS A 36 12.05 4.52 -4.61
C LYS A 36 10.79 4.44 -5.48
N ASP A 37 10.08 3.32 -5.33
CA ASP A 37 8.79 3.00 -5.91
C ASP A 37 7.93 2.35 -4.83
N ILE A 38 6.64 2.18 -5.08
CA ILE A 38 5.77 1.39 -4.20
C ILE A 38 6.35 -0.02 -4.09
N ASN A 39 6.59 -0.47 -2.87
CA ASN A 39 7.16 -1.79 -2.61
C ASN A 39 6.29 -2.89 -3.23
N LYS A 40 6.91 -3.90 -3.85
CA LYS A 40 6.22 -5.00 -4.55
C LYS A 40 5.19 -5.79 -3.73
N CYS A 41 5.27 -5.77 -2.40
CA CYS A 41 4.29 -6.41 -1.52
C CYS A 41 3.09 -5.52 -1.17
N TRP A 42 3.13 -4.27 -1.61
CA TRP A 42 2.04 -3.31 -1.48
C TRP A 42 1.37 -3.11 -2.83
N THR A 43 0.10 -2.73 -2.80
CA THR A 43 -0.66 -2.41 -4.01
C THR A 43 -1.12 -0.96 -3.95
N ALA A 44 -0.83 -0.19 -4.99
CA ALA A 44 -1.29 1.17 -5.16
C ALA A 44 -2.30 1.24 -6.30
N GLN A 45 -3.46 1.85 -6.08
CA GLN A 45 -4.46 2.11 -7.10
C GLN A 45 -4.83 3.59 -7.05
N ALA A 46 -4.38 4.37 -8.03
CA ALA A 46 -4.57 5.82 -8.05
C ALA A 46 -5.71 6.28 -8.98
N GLY A 47 -6.24 5.38 -9.82
CA GLY A 47 -7.18 5.76 -10.87
C GLY A 47 -6.58 6.81 -11.81
N LYS A 48 -7.25 7.96 -11.94
CA LYS A 48 -6.73 9.11 -12.72
C LYS A 48 -5.85 10.07 -11.90
N ALA A 49 -5.74 9.88 -10.60
CA ALA A 49 -4.84 10.64 -9.73
C ALA A 49 -3.43 10.00 -9.71
N MET A 50 -2.53 10.46 -8.84
CA MET A 50 -1.22 9.83 -8.62
C MET A 50 -1.09 9.30 -7.20
N LEU A 51 -0.48 8.13 -7.08
CA LEU A 51 -0.08 7.52 -5.82
C LEU A 51 1.31 6.94 -5.98
N TYR A 52 2.30 7.47 -5.24
CA TYR A 52 3.70 7.12 -5.43
C TYR A 52 4.50 7.31 -4.14
N ALA A 53 5.68 6.69 -4.09
CA ALA A 53 6.67 6.95 -3.06
C ALA A 53 7.66 8.03 -3.56
N SER A 54 7.93 9.04 -2.76
CA SER A 54 8.94 10.07 -3.03
C SER A 54 9.32 10.73 -1.71
N ASP A 55 10.50 11.35 -1.62
CA ASP A 55 10.88 12.19 -0.47
C ASP A 55 10.61 11.53 0.89
N LYS A 56 10.91 10.23 0.97
CA LYS A 56 10.78 9.38 2.16
C LYS A 56 9.34 9.26 2.69
N ARG A 57 8.34 9.39 1.82
CA ARG A 57 6.93 9.30 2.19
C ARG A 57 6.11 8.74 1.04
N ILE A 58 4.87 8.35 1.33
CA ILE A 58 3.87 8.08 0.30
C ILE A 58 3.08 9.34 0.02
N ILE A 59 2.88 9.65 -1.26
CA ILE A 59 2.19 10.84 -1.73
C ILE A 59 0.94 10.41 -2.51
N PHE A 60 -0.21 10.86 -2.04
CA PHE A 60 -1.49 10.81 -2.74
C PHE A 60 -1.73 12.19 -3.34
N TYR A 61 -1.85 12.31 -4.66
CA TYR A 61 -1.91 13.60 -5.34
C TYR A 61 -3.00 13.65 -6.40
N SER A 62 -3.95 14.58 -6.24
CA SER A 62 -5.14 14.64 -7.10
C SER A 62 -4.86 15.09 -8.53
N MET A 63 -3.73 15.77 -8.78
CA MET A 63 -3.47 16.45 -10.05
C MET A 63 -4.66 17.34 -10.44
N SER A 64 -5.24 17.13 -11.64
CA SER A 64 -6.47 17.76 -12.11
C SER A 64 -7.72 16.91 -11.91
N ASN A 65 -7.64 15.82 -11.15
CA ASN A 65 -8.71 14.83 -10.95
C ASN A 65 -9.16 14.77 -9.48
N PRO A 66 -9.80 15.83 -8.94
CA PRO A 66 -10.39 15.80 -7.61
C PRO A 66 -11.52 14.77 -7.53
N GLY A 67 -11.80 14.26 -6.33
CA GLY A 67 -12.86 13.30 -6.09
C GLY A 67 -12.52 11.86 -6.48
N GLU A 68 -11.31 11.61 -6.99
CA GLU A 68 -10.82 10.27 -7.28
C GLU A 68 -10.38 9.57 -5.99
N ASN A 69 -10.88 8.35 -5.76
CA ASN A 69 -10.42 7.53 -4.64
C ASN A 69 -9.06 6.91 -4.98
N MET A 70 -8.09 7.11 -4.10
CA MET A 70 -6.79 6.47 -4.17
C MET A 70 -6.66 5.44 -3.05
N TYR A 71 -6.07 4.29 -3.36
CA TYR A 71 -5.97 3.16 -2.46
C TYR A 71 -4.52 2.72 -2.33
N LEU A 72 -4.01 2.70 -1.11
CA LEU A 72 -2.78 2.01 -0.77
C LEU A 72 -3.14 0.79 0.09
N VAL A 73 -2.75 -0.39 -0.36
CA VAL A 73 -3.09 -1.66 0.27
C VAL A 73 -1.82 -2.37 0.73
N THR A 74 -1.82 -2.80 1.99
CA THR A 74 -0.71 -3.49 2.63
C THR A 74 -0.48 -4.89 2.05
N PRO A 75 0.64 -5.56 2.38
CA PRO A 75 0.72 -7.01 2.31
C PRO A 75 -0.40 -7.67 3.14
N GLU A 76 -0.60 -8.97 2.95
CA GLU A 76 -1.58 -9.72 3.75
C GLU A 76 -1.17 -9.69 5.23
N ILE A 77 -2.14 -9.43 6.10
CA ILE A 77 -1.97 -9.37 7.56
C ILE A 77 -2.76 -10.52 8.16
N LYS A 78 -2.19 -11.19 9.15
CA LYS A 78 -2.88 -12.24 9.91
C LYS A 78 -4.14 -11.71 10.60
N ALA A 79 -5.10 -12.60 10.83
CA ALA A 79 -6.25 -12.29 11.67
C ALA A 79 -5.80 -11.84 13.08
N GLY A 80 -6.46 -10.82 13.63
CA GLY A 80 -6.10 -10.29 14.93
C GLY A 80 -6.59 -8.87 15.19
N THR A 81 -6.28 -8.38 16.38
CA THR A 81 -6.51 -6.98 16.76
C THR A 81 -5.17 -6.26 16.85
N TYR A 82 -5.12 -5.08 16.22
CA TYR A 82 -3.90 -4.32 16.02
C TYR A 82 -4.08 -2.87 16.45
N THR A 83 -2.99 -2.25 16.86
CA THR A 83 -2.83 -0.81 16.91
C THR A 83 -2.13 -0.37 15.63
N LEU A 84 -2.84 0.40 14.80
CA LEU A 84 -2.28 1.09 13.64
C LEU A 84 -1.95 2.52 14.04
N SER A 85 -0.74 2.98 13.77
CA SER A 85 -0.39 4.40 13.81
C SER A 85 0.26 4.85 12.52
N LEU A 86 0.00 6.08 12.10
CA LEU A 86 0.64 6.70 10.93
C LEU A 86 0.60 8.22 11.04
N ASP A 87 1.58 8.86 10.42
CA ASP A 87 1.63 10.30 10.28
C ASP A 87 0.99 10.70 8.97
N LEU A 88 0.06 11.67 9.02
CA LEU A 88 -0.68 12.14 7.85
C LEU A 88 -0.72 13.66 7.87
N SER A 89 -0.34 14.25 6.75
CA SER A 89 -0.49 15.68 6.50
C SER A 89 -1.03 15.93 5.10
N ASP A 90 -1.53 17.14 4.88
CA ASP A 90 -1.95 17.60 3.56
C ASP A 90 -1.47 19.02 3.31
N ASN A 91 -1.56 19.45 2.05
CA ASN A 91 -1.28 20.83 1.64
C ASN A 91 -2.53 21.73 1.70
N GLY A 92 -3.56 21.34 2.46
CA GLY A 92 -4.80 22.08 2.64
C GLY A 92 -5.99 21.55 1.82
N GLY A 93 -7.16 22.11 2.13
CA GLY A 93 -8.43 21.77 1.50
C GLY A 93 -9.23 20.68 2.22
N GLU A 94 -10.08 19.99 1.47
CA GLU A 94 -10.91 18.90 1.99
C GLU A 94 -10.34 17.54 1.54
N THR A 95 -9.73 16.88 2.51
CA THR A 95 -9.06 15.59 2.37
C THR A 95 -9.67 14.61 3.38
N SER A 96 -9.76 13.33 3.03
CA SER A 96 -10.24 12.32 3.98
C SER A 96 -9.51 10.99 3.86
N LEU A 97 -9.49 10.27 4.98
CA LEU A 97 -9.00 8.91 5.09
C LEU A 97 -10.12 7.99 5.58
N GLU A 98 -10.28 6.86 4.90
CA GLU A 98 -11.05 5.69 5.32
C GLU A 98 -10.13 4.47 5.37
N LEU A 99 -10.18 3.71 6.47
CA LEU A 99 -9.53 2.41 6.58
C LEU A 99 -10.50 1.31 6.20
N PHE A 100 -10.01 0.31 5.49
CA PHE A 100 -10.80 -0.85 5.08
C PHE A 100 -9.96 -2.13 5.10
N SER A 101 -10.63 -3.28 5.10
CA SER A 101 -9.99 -4.57 4.80
C SER A 101 -10.44 -5.08 3.43
N VAL A 102 -9.57 -5.81 2.74
CA VAL A 102 -9.91 -6.46 1.47
C VAL A 102 -9.21 -7.81 1.34
N ASP A 103 -9.88 -8.76 0.70
CA ASP A 103 -9.32 -10.10 0.47
C ASP A 103 -8.33 -10.13 -0.69
N ASN A 104 -8.64 -9.40 -1.76
CA ASN A 104 -7.78 -9.27 -2.93
C ASN A 104 -7.35 -7.81 -3.09
N PRO A 105 -6.05 -7.48 -2.94
CA PRO A 105 -5.57 -6.11 -3.04
C PRO A 105 -5.72 -5.50 -4.45
N SER A 106 -5.94 -6.33 -5.47
CA SER A 106 -6.24 -5.88 -6.83
C SER A 106 -7.72 -5.54 -7.06
N ASP A 107 -8.63 -6.04 -6.22
CA ASP A 107 -10.08 -5.78 -6.31
C ASP A 107 -10.60 -5.04 -5.08
N VAL A 108 -10.17 -3.79 -4.95
CA VAL A 108 -10.55 -2.92 -3.82
C VAL A 108 -12.03 -2.59 -3.78
N LYS A 109 -12.85 -2.94 -4.78
CA LYS A 109 -14.30 -2.67 -4.77
C LYS A 109 -15.07 -3.55 -3.77
N THR A 110 -14.49 -4.69 -3.41
CA THR A 110 -15.07 -5.66 -2.46
C THR A 110 -14.71 -5.36 -1.00
N TYR A 111 -14.17 -4.17 -0.75
CA TYR A 111 -13.68 -3.81 0.57
C TYR A 111 -14.76 -3.82 1.66
N VAL A 112 -14.34 -4.10 2.88
CA VAL A 112 -15.13 -3.94 4.10
C VAL A 112 -14.59 -2.75 4.88
N SER A 113 -15.41 -1.72 5.06
CA SER A 113 -15.02 -0.51 5.80
C SER A 113 -14.74 -0.84 7.28
N ILE A 114 -13.61 -0.34 7.80
CA ILE A 114 -13.20 -0.45 9.22
C ILE A 114 -13.50 0.87 9.94
N THR A 115 -13.28 2.00 9.27
CA THR A 115 -13.57 3.33 9.81
C THR A 115 -14.44 4.11 8.83
N LYS A 116 -15.26 5.03 9.34
CA LYS A 116 -15.88 6.04 8.47
C LYS A 116 -14.78 6.98 7.91
N PRO A 117 -14.98 7.57 6.73
CA PRO A 117 -14.11 8.63 6.24
C PRO A 117 -13.97 9.75 7.27
N SER A 118 -12.74 10.17 7.54
CA SER A 118 -12.42 11.23 8.50
C SER A 118 -11.44 12.22 7.90
N LYS A 119 -11.60 13.50 8.22
CA LYS A 119 -10.74 14.58 7.73
C LYS A 119 -9.28 14.36 8.16
N ILE A 120 -8.33 14.68 7.30
CA ILE A 120 -6.89 14.69 7.65
C ILE A 120 -6.55 16.08 8.23
N THR A 121 -5.81 16.08 9.33
CA THR A 121 -5.57 17.29 10.16
C THR A 121 -4.10 17.64 10.35
N GLY A 122 -3.16 16.90 9.76
CA GLY A 122 -1.72 17.14 9.94
C GLY A 122 -1.10 16.45 11.16
N GLU A 123 -1.88 15.65 11.90
CA GLU A 123 -1.44 14.99 13.12
C GLU A 123 -1.27 13.48 12.94
N LYS A 124 -0.47 12.89 13.83
CA LYS A 124 -0.36 11.44 13.96
C LYS A 124 -1.73 10.84 14.28
N LYS A 125 -2.18 9.87 13.48
CA LYS A 125 -3.42 9.14 13.72
C LYS A 125 -3.13 7.77 14.31
N THR A 126 -4.00 7.34 15.22
CA THR A 126 -3.96 5.99 15.82
C THR A 126 -5.34 5.34 15.74
N PHE A 127 -5.39 4.08 15.34
CA PHE A 127 -6.60 3.30 15.17
C PHE A 127 -6.47 1.93 15.84
N THR A 128 -7.57 1.42 16.39
CA THR A 128 -7.69 -0.02 16.67
C THR A 128 -8.29 -0.68 15.44
N VAL A 129 -7.57 -1.64 14.86
CA VAL A 129 -7.98 -2.41 13.67
C VAL A 129 -8.23 -3.85 14.09
N SER A 130 -9.37 -4.42 13.74
CA SER A 130 -9.70 -5.82 13.99
C SER A 130 -9.97 -6.55 12.68
N LEU A 131 -9.12 -7.51 12.33
CA LEU A 131 -9.25 -8.36 11.15
C LEU A 131 -9.80 -9.73 11.57
N LYS A 132 -10.97 -10.10 11.06
CA LYS A 132 -11.65 -11.36 11.42
C LYS A 132 -11.01 -12.60 10.80
N LYS A 133 -10.24 -12.41 9.74
CA LYS A 133 -9.48 -13.42 9.00
C LYS A 133 -8.23 -12.77 8.43
N ASP A 134 -7.30 -13.59 7.93
CA ASP A 134 -6.17 -13.10 7.15
C ASP A 134 -6.71 -12.26 5.98
N SER A 135 -6.22 -11.03 5.87
CA SER A 135 -6.72 -10.05 4.91
C SER A 135 -5.73 -8.90 4.75
N HIS A 136 -5.91 -8.09 3.71
CA HIS A 136 -5.12 -6.88 3.52
C HIS A 136 -5.80 -5.70 4.21
N LEU A 137 -5.01 -4.80 4.79
CA LEU A 137 -5.46 -3.50 5.27
C LEU A 137 -5.25 -2.48 4.16
N GLY A 138 -6.23 -1.62 3.94
CA GLY A 138 -6.19 -0.57 2.94
C GLY A 138 -6.43 0.80 3.53
N LEU A 139 -5.74 1.78 2.96
CA LEU A 139 -5.97 3.20 3.17
C LEU A 139 -6.63 3.76 1.91
N LYS A 140 -7.87 4.21 2.04
CA LYS A 140 -8.60 4.92 1.01
C LYS A 140 -8.52 6.40 1.29
N VAL A 141 -7.87 7.14 0.40
CA VAL A 141 -7.65 8.57 0.51
C VAL A 141 -8.42 9.27 -0.59
N LEU A 142 -9.15 10.31 -0.22
CA LEU A 142 -9.93 11.15 -1.13
C LEU A 142 -9.52 12.61 -0.97
N LEU A 143 -9.25 13.27 -2.09
CA LEU A 143 -8.86 14.68 -2.19
C LEU A 143 -9.89 15.39 -3.07
N ASN A 144 -10.59 16.39 -2.54
CA ASN A 144 -11.70 17.05 -3.25
C ASN A 144 -11.29 18.30 -4.05
N GLY A 145 -10.03 18.73 -3.98
CA GLY A 145 -9.51 19.86 -4.75
C GLY A 145 -8.41 19.48 -5.73
N VAL A 146 -8.23 20.35 -6.71
CA VAL A 146 -7.17 20.27 -7.73
C VAL A 146 -5.83 20.63 -7.09
N HIS A 147 -4.76 19.93 -7.50
CA HIS A 147 -3.40 20.07 -6.99
C HIS A 147 -3.27 19.90 -5.47
N GLN A 148 -4.16 19.09 -4.89
CA GLN A 148 -4.06 18.70 -3.49
C GLN A 148 -3.18 17.48 -3.35
N ALA A 149 -2.49 17.41 -2.22
CA ALA A 149 -1.63 16.30 -1.85
C ALA A 149 -1.88 15.91 -0.39
N VAL A 150 -1.90 14.60 -0.14
CA VAL A 150 -1.76 14.00 1.19
C VAL A 150 -0.43 13.27 1.24
N TYR A 151 0.29 13.47 2.33
CA TYR A 151 1.57 12.85 2.61
C TYR A 151 1.42 11.89 3.78
N MET A 152 1.88 10.66 3.61
CA MET A 152 1.84 9.62 4.64
C MET A 152 3.24 9.14 4.96
N ASP A 153 3.54 9.01 6.25
CA ASP A 153 4.80 8.47 6.75
C ASP A 153 4.62 7.69 8.07
N ASN A 154 5.67 6.99 8.51
CA ASN A 154 5.78 6.29 9.80
C ASN A 154 4.61 5.35 10.10
N LEU A 155 4.21 4.55 9.11
CA LEU A 155 3.17 3.56 9.28
C LEU A 155 3.68 2.43 10.17
N SER A 156 2.99 2.20 11.28
CA SER A 156 3.24 1.06 12.17
C SER A 156 1.95 0.34 12.48
N LEU A 157 1.95 -0.98 12.29
CA LEU A 157 0.88 -1.88 12.68
C LEU A 157 1.48 -2.88 13.65
N GLN A 158 1.00 -2.90 14.89
CA GLN A 158 1.49 -3.80 15.94
C GLN A 158 0.31 -4.54 16.56
N THR A 159 0.49 -5.82 16.90
CA THR A 159 -0.55 -6.57 17.62
C THR A 159 -0.89 -5.85 18.93
N LYS A 160 -2.18 -5.67 19.18
CA LYS A 160 -2.65 -5.09 20.43
C LYS A 160 -2.51 -6.15 21.52
N LYS A 161 -1.70 -5.84 22.54
CA LYS A 161 -1.52 -6.70 23.72
C LYS A 161 -2.78 -6.69 24.59
#